data_AF-A0A401FN13-F1
#
_entry.id   AF-A0A401FN13-F1
#
_cell.length_a   1.000
_cell.length_b   1.000
_cell.length_c   1.000
_cell.angle_alpha   90.00
_cell.angle_beta   90.00
_cell.angle_gamma   90.00
#
_symmetry.space_group_name_H-M   'P 1'
#
loop_
_entity.id
_entity.type
_entity.pdbx_description
1 polymer ?
#
loop_
_entity_poly.entity_id
_entity_poly.type
_entity_poly.pdbx_seq_one_letter_code
_entity_poly.pdbx_strand_id
1 'polypeptide(L)' 'MNVPESISTSAVRISLGDQNTVAEADEFIKVFDELYTEFDKLS' A
#
# COMPACT_ATOMS: atom_id res chain seq x y z
N MET A 1 -14.16 -12.93 -5.54
CA MET A 1 -12.94 -12.43 -6.20
C MET A 1 -12.10 -13.54 -6.84
N ASN A 2 -12.20 -14.82 -6.44
CA ASN A 2 -11.40 -15.90 -7.04
C ASN A 2 -9.89 -15.57 -7.14
N VAL A 3 -9.40 -14.72 -6.23
CA VAL A 3 -8.00 -14.31 -6.11
C VAL A 3 -7.31 -15.33 -5.23
N PRO A 4 -6.08 -15.76 -5.56
CA PRO A 4 -5.31 -16.69 -4.74
C PRO A 4 -5.20 -16.22 -3.28
N GLU A 5 -5.34 -17.17 -2.35
CA GLU A 5 -5.36 -16.88 -0.91
C GLU A 5 -4.10 -16.12 -0.46
N SER A 6 -2.93 -16.56 -0.94
CA SER A 6 -1.62 -15.95 -0.65
C SER A 6 -1.50 -14.48 -1.04
N ILE A 7 -2.31 -14.02 -1.98
CA ILE A 7 -2.36 -12.62 -2.42
C ILE A 7 -3.45 -11.89 -1.65
N SER A 8 -4.59 -12.55 -1.41
CA SER A 8 -5.73 -11.92 -0.76
C SER A 8 -5.53 -11.61 0.73
N THR A 9 -4.69 -12.37 1.43
CA THR A 9 -4.45 -12.22 2.88
C THR A 9 -3.72 -10.93 3.23
N SER A 10 -2.97 -10.36 2.31
CA SER A 10 -2.20 -9.12 2.50
C SER A 10 -2.64 -7.97 1.59
N ALA A 11 -3.66 -8.19 0.74
CA ALA A 11 -4.10 -7.18 -0.22
C ALA A 11 -4.73 -5.95 0.48
N VAL A 12 -4.23 -4.76 0.12
CA VAL A 12 -4.77 -3.47 0.56
C VAL A 12 -5.21 -2.67 -0.67
N ARG A 13 -6.40 -2.04 -0.61
CA ARG A 13 -6.89 -1.14 -1.67
C ARG A 13 -6.79 0.30 -1.21
N ILE A 14 -6.06 1.11 -1.95
CA ILE A 14 -5.98 2.56 -1.76
C ILE A 14 -6.81 3.22 -2.86
N SER A 15 -7.76 4.07 -2.47
CA SER A 15 -8.63 4.80 -3.40
C SER A 15 -8.23 6.26 -3.39
N LEU A 16 -7.51 6.68 -4.44
CA LEU A 16 -7.19 8.07 -4.71
C LEU A 16 -8.18 8.59 -5.76
N GLY A 17 -8.63 9.84 -5.61
CA GLY A 17 -9.58 10.47 -6.53
C GLY A 17 -9.29 11.95 -6.73
N ASP A 18 -10.26 12.70 -7.25
CA ASP A 18 -10.12 14.11 -7.66
C ASP A 18 -9.76 15.07 -6.52
N GLN A 19 -9.82 14.60 -5.27
CA GLN A 19 -9.41 15.35 -4.07
C GLN A 19 -7.93 15.17 -3.72
N ASN A 20 -7.22 14.27 -4.40
CA ASN A 20 -5.81 13.99 -4.16
C ASN A 20 -4.94 14.59 -5.27
N THR A 21 -3.76 15.06 -4.90
CA THR A 21 -2.73 15.51 -5.83
C THR A 21 -1.73 14.41 -6.12
N VAL A 22 -1.02 14.53 -7.24
CA VAL A 22 0.09 13.61 -7.58
C VAL A 22 1.17 13.63 -6.49
N ALA A 23 1.47 14.81 -5.94
CA ALA A 23 2.47 14.96 -4.87
C ALA A 23 2.09 14.21 -3.58
N GLU A 24 0.80 14.18 -3.21
CA GLU A 24 0.33 13.40 -2.06
C GLU A 24 0.40 11.89 -2.32
N ALA A 25 0.17 11.47 -3.57
CA ALA A 25 0.34 10.06 -3.96
C ALA A 25 1.81 9.63 -3.89
N ASP A 26 2.73 10.48 -4.35
CA ASP A 26 4.17 10.23 -4.28
C ASP A 26 4.66 10.11 -2.82
N GLU A 27 4.23 11.02 -1.96
CA GLU A 27 4.57 10.97 -0.52
C GLU A 27 3.95 9.74 0.15
N PHE A 28 2.72 9.37 -0.21
CA PHE A 28 2.09 8.14 0.28
C PHE A 28 2.93 6.90 -0.08
N ILE A 29 3.36 6.76 -1.33
CA ILE A 29 4.18 5.62 -1.78
C ILE A 29 5.47 5.56 -0.98
N LYS A 30 6.16 6.71 -0.82
CA LYS A 30 7.41 6.79 -0.06
C LYS A 30 7.24 6.32 1.39
N VAL A 31 6.22 6.82 2.09
CA VAL A 31 5.94 6.40 3.48
C VAL A 31 5.58 4.91 3.54
N PHE A 32 4.86 4.41 2.54
CA PHE A 32 4.47 3.00 2.48
C PHE A 32 5.69 2.07 2.34
N ASP A 33 6.68 2.44 1.52
CA ASP A 33 7.94 1.70 1.38
C ASP A 33 8.74 1.66 2.70
N GLU A 34 8.79 2.78 3.42
CA GLU A 34 9.42 2.85 4.75
C GLU A 34 8.71 1.93 5.75
N LEU A 35 7.38 1.99 5.81
CA LEU A 35 6.59 1.13 6.68
C LEU A 35 6.77 -0.35 6.34
N TYR A 36 6.75 -0.71 5.06
CA TYR A 36 6.97 -2.09 4.62
C TYR A 36 8.33 -2.61 5.08
N THR A 37 9.37 -1.79 4.96
CA THR A 37 10.73 -2.13 5.43
C THR A 37 10.79 -2.34 6.95
N GLU A 38 10.05 -1.55 7.73
CA GLU A 38 9.98 -1.74 9.18
C GLU A 38 9.19 -2.99 9.58
N PHE A 39 8.09 -3.30 8.88
CA PHE A 39 7.31 -4.52 9.14
C PHE A 39 8.06 -5.80 8.75
N ASP A 40 8.92 -5.76 7.73
CA ASP A 40 9.76 -6.90 7.32
C ASP A 40 10.67 -7.39 8.47
N LYS A 41 11.13 -6.46 9.33
CA LYS A 41 11.96 -6.78 10.51
C LYS A 41 11.23 -7.56 11.60
N LEU A 42 9.89 -7.59 11.57
CA LEU A 42 9.06 -8.31 12.53
C LEU A 42 8.68 -9.72 12.05
N SER A 43 9.13 -10.13 10.85
CA SER A 43 8.83 -11.43 10.23
C SER A 43 9.85 -12.52 10.53
#